data_AF-A0A6C0IEZ3-F1
#
_entry.id   AF-A0A6C0IEZ3-F1
#
_cell.length_a   1.000
_cell.length_b   1.000
_cell.length_c   1.000
_cell.angle_alpha   90.00
_cell.angle_beta   90.00
_cell.angle_gamma   90.00
#
_symmetry.space_group_name_H-M   'P 1'
#
loop_
_entity.id
_entity.type
_entity.pdbx_description
1 polymer ?
#
loop_
_entity_poly.entity_id
_entity_poly.type
_entity_poly.pdbx_seq_one_letter_code
_entity_poly.pdbx_strand_id
1 'polypeptide(L)'
;MKYLMNQTEFEILIGKQESLDPFVPIPDLSVIYFTASWCGPCQKIDKEFLSRSLSAINFLICDIDQNDYTAGYCGIRKIPTFMIIYKKEIAKVFSSTNTYEIVQQINTFIQTTL
;
A
#
# COMPACT_ATOMS: atom_id res chain seq x y z
N MET A 1 -5.08 0.27 9.89
CA MET A 1 -4.63 -0.27 8.59
C MET A 1 -5.05 -1.72 8.47
N LYS A 2 -5.45 -2.16 7.27
CA LYS A 2 -5.83 -3.56 6.99
C LYS A 2 -4.66 -4.30 6.35
N TYR A 3 -4.54 -5.61 6.56
CA TYR A 3 -3.61 -6.44 5.78
C TYR A 3 -4.17 -6.75 4.39
N LEU A 4 -3.29 -6.75 3.39
CA LEU A 4 -3.52 -7.26 2.05
C LEU A 4 -3.10 -8.72 2.03
N MET A 5 -4.06 -9.61 2.17
CA MET A 5 -3.82 -11.01 2.52
C MET A 5 -3.37 -11.87 1.35
N ASN A 6 -3.71 -11.49 0.12
CA ASN A 6 -3.42 -12.32 -1.06
C ASN A 6 -3.44 -11.51 -2.36
N GLN A 7 -3.02 -12.18 -3.44
CA GLN A 7 -2.97 -11.62 -4.79
C GLN A 7 -4.35 -11.21 -5.32
N THR A 8 -5.43 -11.95 -5.02
CA THR A 8 -6.78 -11.59 -5.48
C THR A 8 -7.23 -10.25 -4.91
N GLU A 9 -7.00 -9.99 -3.62
CA GLU A 9 -7.30 -8.66 -3.03
C GLU A 9 -6.54 -7.54 -3.75
N PHE A 10 -5.29 -7.79 -4.17
CA PHE A 10 -4.50 -6.83 -4.94
C PHE A 10 -5.07 -6.61 -6.34
N GLU A 11 -5.41 -7.69 -7.05
CA GLU A 11 -5.94 -7.65 -8.41
C GLU A 11 -7.29 -6.94 -8.50
N ILE A 12 -8.11 -7.01 -7.45
CA ILE A 12 -9.34 -6.21 -7.33
C ILE A 12 -9.01 -4.71 -7.30
N LEU A 13 -8.01 -4.29 -6.52
CA LEU A 13 -7.61 -2.88 -6.41
C LEU A 13 -7.15 -2.31 -7.75
N ILE A 14 -6.50 -3.12 -8.60
CA ILE A 14 -6.02 -2.72 -9.93
C ILE A 14 -6.98 -3.11 -11.07
N GLY A 15 -8.21 -3.52 -10.76
CA GLY A 15 -9.23 -3.84 -11.75
C GLY A 15 -8.94 -5.04 -12.65
N LYS A 16 -8.03 -5.94 -12.24
CA LYS A 16 -7.75 -7.20 -12.92
C LYS A 16 -8.69 -8.33 -12.52
N GLN A 17 -9.36 -8.19 -11.39
CA GLN A 17 -10.40 -9.08 -10.91
C GLN A 17 -11.60 -8.28 -10.39
N GLU A 18 -12.80 -8.85 -10.49
CA GLU A 18 -14.01 -8.25 -9.93
C GLU A 18 -14.08 -8.46 -8.41
N SER A 19 -14.73 -7.53 -7.71
CA SER A 19 -15.02 -7.70 -6.28
C SER A 19 -15.94 -8.91 -6.08
N LEU A 20 -15.65 -9.74 -5.08
CA LEU A 20 -16.53 -10.83 -4.67
C LEU A 20 -17.85 -10.32 -4.06
N ASP A 21 -17.85 -9.09 -3.56
CA ASP A 21 -19.04 -8.41 -3.05
C ASP A 21 -19.29 -7.14 -3.89
N PRO A 22 -20.33 -7.11 -4.75
CA PRO A 22 -20.63 -5.95 -5.59
C PRO A 22 -21.13 -4.75 -4.80
N PHE A 23 -21.51 -4.92 -3.53
CA PHE A 23 -21.97 -3.83 -2.66
C PHE A 23 -20.84 -3.17 -1.89
N VAL A 24 -19.62 -3.73 -1.92
CA VAL A 24 -18.44 -3.12 -1.31
C VAL A 24 -17.71 -2.28 -2.35
N PRO A 25 -17.73 -0.93 -2.23
CA PRO A 25 -17.02 -0.07 -3.15
C PRO A 25 -15.51 -0.27 -3.02
N ILE A 26 -14.83 -0.37 -4.16
CA ILE A 26 -13.37 -0.41 -4.22
C ILE A 26 -12.86 1.03 -4.05
N PRO A 27 -12.00 1.32 -3.05
CA PRO A 27 -11.49 2.67 -2.86
C PRO A 27 -10.70 3.17 -4.07
N ASP A 28 -11.01 4.37 -4.56
CA ASP A 28 -10.29 5.00 -5.67
C ASP A 28 -8.81 5.26 -5.35
N LEU A 29 -8.46 5.49 -4.09
CA LEU A 29 -7.10 5.71 -3.62
C LEU A 29 -6.74 4.67 -2.56
N SER A 30 -5.70 3.88 -2.83
CA SER A 30 -5.13 2.93 -1.88
C SER A 30 -3.62 3.08 -1.81
N VAL A 31 -3.05 2.88 -0.62
CA VAL A 31 -1.60 2.81 -0.42
C VAL A 31 -1.25 1.44 0.14
N ILE A 32 -0.34 0.72 -0.52
CA ILE A 32 0.15 -0.57 -0.06
C ILE A 32 1.56 -0.38 0.50
N TYR A 33 1.76 -0.80 1.74
CA TYR A 33 3.06 -0.88 2.39
C TYR A 33 3.58 -2.33 2.38
N PHE A 34 4.57 -2.60 1.54
CA PHE A 34 5.30 -3.87 1.50
C PHE A 34 6.33 -3.94 2.63
N THR A 35 6.21 -4.95 3.48
CA THR A 35 6.97 -5.10 4.73
C THR A 35 7.25 -6.58 5.04
N ALA A 36 8.07 -6.84 6.05
CA ALA A 36 8.20 -8.13 6.70
C ALA A 36 8.50 -7.94 8.19
N SER A 37 8.18 -8.94 9.02
CA SER A 37 8.46 -8.90 10.46
C SER A 37 9.96 -8.84 10.79
N TRP A 38 10.79 -9.49 9.96
CA TRP A 38 12.25 -9.55 10.10
C TRP A 38 12.99 -8.36 9.46
N CYS A 39 12.28 -7.44 8.81
CA CYS A 39 12.88 -6.29 8.16
C CYS A 39 13.21 -5.18 9.17
N GLY A 40 14.47 -5.08 9.58
CA GLY A 40 14.94 -4.04 10.52
C GLY A 40 14.55 -2.60 10.13
N PRO A 41 14.74 -2.15 8.87
CA PRO A 41 14.28 -0.82 8.45
C PRO A 41 12.75 -0.64 8.52
N CYS A 42 11.97 -1.69 8.28
CA CYS A 42 10.52 -1.67 8.34
C CYS A 42 10.00 -1.46 9.77
N GLN A 43 10.71 -2.00 10.76
CA GLN A 43 10.41 -1.83 12.19
C GLN A 43 10.59 -0.39 12.68
N LYS A 44 11.36 0.44 11.97
CA LYS A 44 11.56 1.86 12.29
C LYS A 44 10.39 2.75 11.85
N ILE A 45 9.49 2.23 11.03
CA ILE A 45 8.32 2.99 10.55
C ILE A 45 7.29 3.05 11.67
N ASP A 46 6.94 4.28 12.07
CA ASP A 46 5.92 4.55 13.07
C ASP A 46 4.53 4.36 12.45
N LYS A 47 3.98 3.15 12.64
CA LYS A 47 2.66 2.76 12.13
C LYS A 47 1.53 3.56 12.78
N GLU A 48 1.68 4.01 14.03
CA GLU A 48 0.65 4.81 14.69
C GLU A 48 0.57 6.19 14.03
N PHE A 49 1.73 6.83 13.81
CA PHE A 49 1.80 8.10 13.11
C PHE A 49 1.22 7.99 11.69
N LEU A 50 1.62 6.97 10.92
CA LEU A 50 1.03 6.74 9.59
C LEU A 50 -0.49 6.59 9.64
N SER A 51 -1.01 5.81 10.60
CA SER A 51 -2.46 5.60 10.73
C SER A 51 -3.21 6.88 11.07
N ARG A 52 -2.61 7.77 11.85
CA ARG A 52 -3.19 9.06 12.22
C ARG A 52 -3.09 10.08 11.08
N SER A 53 -1.94 10.16 10.41
CA SER A 53 -1.70 11.12 9.33
C SER A 53 -2.43 10.79 8.03
N LEU A 54 -2.75 9.51 7.80
CA LEU A 54 -3.36 9.01 6.56
C LEU A 54 -4.70 8.33 6.82
N SER A 55 -5.43 8.76 7.86
CA SER A 55 -6.66 8.10 8.33
C SER A 55 -7.80 8.06 7.32
N ALA A 56 -7.78 8.95 6.32
CA ALA A 56 -8.77 9.01 5.24
C ALA A 56 -8.40 8.16 4.01
N ILE A 57 -7.21 7.53 4.01
CA ILE A 57 -6.72 6.73 2.90
C ILE A 57 -6.93 5.25 3.19
N ASN A 58 -7.29 4.47 2.18
CA ASN A 58 -7.24 3.01 2.28
C ASN A 58 -5.77 2.55 2.34
N PHE A 59 -5.22 2.48 3.55
CA PHE A 59 -3.83 2.10 3.80
C PHE A 59 -3.74 0.61 4.17
N LEU A 60 -3.07 -0.15 3.32
CA LEU A 60 -2.92 -1.59 3.36
C LEU A 60 -1.49 -2.01 3.69
N ILE A 61 -1.34 -3.11 4.42
CA ILE A 61 -0.05 -3.72 4.74
C ILE A 61 0.06 -5.03 3.96
N CYS A 62 1.07 -5.15 3.09
CA CYS A 62 1.43 -6.40 2.43
C CYS A 62 2.66 -6.96 3.14
N ASP A 63 2.44 -7.88 4.09
CA ASP A 63 3.53 -8.66 4.66
C ASP A 63 3.95 -9.73 3.63
N ILE A 64 5.20 -9.69 3.16
CA ILE A 64 5.66 -10.55 2.08
C ILE A 64 5.80 -12.01 2.49
N ASP A 65 5.78 -12.32 3.80
CA ASP A 65 5.76 -13.70 4.28
C ASP A 65 4.32 -14.27 4.27
N GLN A 66 3.30 -13.41 4.33
CA GLN A 66 1.88 -13.81 4.32
C GLN A 66 1.26 -13.75 2.91
N ASN A 67 1.66 -12.76 2.13
CA ASN A 67 1.30 -12.60 0.73
C ASN A 67 2.59 -12.66 -0.11
N ASP A 68 3.00 -13.89 -0.39
CA ASP A 68 4.29 -14.24 -1.01
C ASP A 68 4.35 -13.97 -2.53
N TYR A 69 3.19 -13.72 -3.16
CA TYR A 69 3.10 -13.51 -4.60
C TYR A 69 3.07 -12.03 -5.01
N THR A 70 2.30 -11.18 -4.31
CA THR A 70 2.04 -9.80 -4.77
C THR A 70 3.30 -8.95 -4.88
N ALA A 71 4.26 -9.10 -3.96
CA ALA A 71 5.53 -8.38 -4.03
C ALA A 71 6.31 -8.72 -5.30
N GLY A 72 6.37 -10.00 -5.67
CA GLY A 72 7.00 -10.48 -6.89
C GLY A 72 6.29 -9.97 -8.15
N TYR A 73 4.96 -10.08 -8.18
CA TYR A 73 4.11 -9.56 -9.27
C TYR A 73 4.35 -8.07 -9.53
N CYS A 74 4.46 -7.29 -8.46
CA CYS A 74 4.68 -5.84 -8.50
C CYS A 74 6.15 -5.44 -8.77
N GLY A 75 7.07 -6.40 -8.90
CA GLY A 75 8.49 -6.12 -9.09
C GLY A 75 9.17 -5.50 -7.87
N ILE A 76 8.65 -5.69 -6.65
CA ILE A 76 9.23 -5.16 -5.42
C ILE A 76 10.54 -5.88 -5.11
N ARG A 77 11.65 -5.14 -5.10
CA ARG A 77 13.01 -5.69 -4.88
C ARG A 77 13.59 -5.40 -3.49
N LYS A 78 12.94 -4.52 -2.73
CA LYS A 78 13.37 -4.14 -1.38
C LYS A 78 12.17 -3.70 -0.55
N ILE A 79 12.28 -3.86 0.76
CA ILE A 79 11.31 -3.37 1.74
C ILE A 79 12.06 -2.50 2.78
N PRO A 80 11.41 -1.46 3.34
CA PRO A 80 10.03 -1.02 3.10
C PRO A 80 9.84 -0.37 1.71
N THR A 81 8.73 -0.70 1.05
CA THR A 81 8.29 -0.04 -0.20
C THR A 81 6.82 0.28 -0.13
N PHE A 82 6.44 1.42 -0.70
CA PHE A 82 5.09 1.94 -0.75
C PHE A 82 4.63 2.03 -2.20
N MET A 83 3.41 1.59 -2.45
CA MET A 83 2.77 1.69 -3.75
C MET A 83 1.47 2.46 -3.60
N ILE A 84 1.28 3.48 -4.44
CA ILE A 84 0.03 4.22 -4.55
C ILE A 84 -0.74 3.66 -5.73
N ILE A 85 -1.96 3.20 -5.46
CA ILE A 85 -2.95 2.83 -6.47
C ILE A 85 -3.98 3.94 -6.52
N TYR A 86 -4.22 4.47 -7.71
CA TYR A 86 -5.25 5.48 -7.96
C TYR A 86 -6.10 5.08 -9.16
N LYS A 87 -7.43 5.06 -9.01
CA LYS A 87 -8.39 4.70 -10.07
C LYS A 87 -8.02 3.42 -10.81
N LYS A 88 -7.72 2.36 -10.04
CA LYS A 88 -7.32 1.03 -10.52
C LYS A 88 -5.98 0.96 -11.25
N GLU A 89 -5.15 2.00 -11.17
CA GLU A 89 -3.81 2.01 -11.75
C GLU A 89 -2.73 2.19 -10.69
N ILE A 90 -1.57 1.56 -10.91
CA ILE A 90 -0.38 1.79 -10.09
C ILE A 90 0.19 3.15 -10.48
N ALA A 91 -0.05 4.17 -9.65
CA ALA A 91 0.30 5.55 -9.95
C ALA A 91 1.73 5.90 -9.52
N LYS A 92 2.21 5.32 -8.40
CA LYS A 92 3.55 5.60 -7.87
C LYS A 92 4.08 4.43 -7.05
N VAL A 93 5.38 4.17 -7.13
CA VAL A 93 6.10 3.25 -6.23
C VAL A 93 7.32 3.97 -5.69
N PHE A 94 7.54 3.90 -4.38
CA PHE A 94 8.71 4.51 -3.74
C PHE A 94 9.12 3.76 -2.48
N SER A 95 10.39 3.87 -2.08
CA SER A 95 10.89 3.31 -0.83
C SER A 95 11.40 4.45 0.06
N SER A 96 11.05 4.42 1.34
CA SER A 96 11.65 5.30 2.35
C SER A 96 11.60 4.61 3.70
N THR A 97 12.56 4.91 4.56
CA THR A 97 12.62 4.45 5.96
C THR A 97 12.26 5.57 6.94
N ASN A 98 11.91 6.76 6.44
CA ASN A 98 11.54 7.92 7.24
C ASN A 98 10.02 8.12 7.19
N THR A 99 9.36 7.93 8.33
CA THR A 99 7.90 8.03 8.48
C THR A 99 7.35 9.36 7.95
N TYR A 100 8.04 10.49 8.18
CA TYR A 100 7.58 11.80 7.74
C TYR A 100 7.67 11.95 6.23
N GLU A 101 8.75 11.48 5.60
CA GLU A 101 8.88 11.49 4.14
C GLU A 101 7.82 10.63 3.47
N ILE A 102 7.45 9.50 4.07
CA ILE A 102 6.37 8.64 3.56
C ILE A 102 5.05 9.42 3.49
N VAL A 103 4.67 10.08 4.59
CA VAL A 103 3.46 10.92 4.65
C VAL A 103 3.54 12.08 3.66
N GLN A 104 4.68 12.77 3.59
CA GLN A 104 4.89 13.85 2.64
C GLN A 104 4.72 13.38 1.20
N GLN A 105 5.34 12.28 0.80
CA GLN A 105 5.24 11.76 -0.57
C GLN A 105 3.82 11.38 -0.96
N ILE A 106 3.04 10.81 -0.03
CA ILE A 106 1.64 10.46 -0.26
C ILE A 106 0.78 11.72 -0.36
N ASN A 107 0.97 12.70 0.54
CA ASN A 107 0.22 13.95 0.51
C ASN A 107 0.56 14.80 -0.73
N THR A 108 1.82 14.81 -1.18
CA THR A 108 2.20 15.48 -2.43
C THR A 108 1.53 14.82 -3.62
N PHE A 109 1.45 13.48 -3.68
CA PHE A 109 0.70 12.80 -4.74
C PHE A 109 -0.77 13.22 -4.74
N ILE A 110 -1.40 13.24 -3.56
CA ILE A 110 -2.79 13.68 -3.38
C ILE A 110 -2.99 15.10 -3.91
N GLN A 111 -2.18 16.06 -3.46
CA GLN A 111 -2.31 17.48 -3.82
C GLN A 111 -2.04 17.80 -5.30
N THR A 112 -1.33 16.92 -6.01
CA THR A 112 -0.98 17.14 -7.43
C THR A 112 -1.91 16.41 -8.39
N THR A 113 -2.73 15.50 -7.89
CA THR A 113 -3.57 14.61 -8.71
C THR A 113 -5.07 14.79 -8.43
N LEU A 114 -5.43 15.11 -7.18
CA LEU A 114 -6.80 15.43 -6.76
C LEU A 114 -6.99 16.94 -6.72
#